data_AF-A0A4S9HN85-F1
#
_entry.id   AF-A0A4S9HN85-F1
#
_cell.length_a   1.000
_cell.length_b   1.000
_cell.length_c   1.000
_cell.angle_alpha   90.00
_cell.angle_beta   90.00
_cell.angle_gamma   90.00
#
_symmetry.space_group_name_H-M   'P 1'
#
loop_
_entity.id
_entity.type
_entity.pdbx_description
1 polymer ?
#
loop_
_entity_poly.entity_id
_entity_poly.type
_entity_poly.pdbx_seq_one_letter_code
_entity_poly.pdbx_strand_id
1 'polypeptide(L)'
;MPPMAAGGMQRGVYGRAESPYNMKYLTAAFSSGSSNGAATSTAASFAAFGLGSETVSSGRSPASNNGLVCYTPSRGVISSRGLWPLYVTCNVVLPLTRTVKDMLAVLEVIFQPNPETIGDFWRDQRVVTLPKTSNIEGDLTRLFDAHSLRGKRLAVPKMYTEGMPGTSISKVPFVSEGVKKVWVQAQSDLTSSGAI
;
A
#
# COMPACT_ATOMS: atom_id res chain seq x y z
N MET A 1 -2.00 8.38 -13.91
CA MET A 1 -3.09 8.35 -12.91
C MET A 1 -4.37 8.95 -13.51
N PRO A 2 -5.57 8.55 -13.06
CA PRO A 2 -6.83 9.19 -13.45
C PRO A 2 -6.88 10.65 -12.93
N PRO A 3 -7.79 11.50 -13.46
CA PRO A 3 -7.95 12.88 -13.01
C PRO A 3 -8.07 12.98 -11.48
N MET A 4 -7.29 13.88 -10.88
CA MET A 4 -7.31 14.19 -9.45
C MET A 4 -7.06 13.00 -8.50
N ALA A 5 -6.52 11.88 -8.99
CA ALA A 5 -6.46 10.61 -8.25
C ALA A 5 -7.83 10.02 -7.85
N ALA A 6 -8.94 10.62 -8.29
CA ALA A 6 -10.30 10.28 -7.92
C ALA A 6 -10.82 9.09 -8.76
N GLY A 7 -10.23 7.92 -8.54
CA GLY A 7 -10.60 6.69 -9.25
C GLY A 7 -9.48 5.66 -9.26
N GLY A 8 -9.47 4.81 -10.29
CA GLY A 8 -8.43 3.82 -10.52
C GLY A 8 -7.99 3.76 -11.97
N MET A 9 -8.81 3.19 -12.84
CA MET A 9 -8.44 2.85 -14.23
C MET A 9 -9.18 3.67 -15.30
N GLN A 10 -9.90 4.72 -14.89
CA GLN A 10 -10.42 5.74 -15.80
C GLN A 10 -9.27 6.44 -16.52
N ARG A 11 -9.47 6.83 -17.78
CA ARG A 11 -8.47 7.54 -18.59
C ARG A 11 -8.48 9.02 -18.22
N GLY A 12 -7.30 9.57 -17.91
CA GLY A 12 -7.09 11.01 -17.78
C GLY A 12 -6.49 11.62 -19.05
N VAL A 13 -5.91 12.81 -18.93
CA VAL A 13 -5.21 13.50 -20.04
C VAL A 13 -4.06 12.67 -20.64
N TYR A 14 -3.46 11.78 -19.84
CA TYR A 14 -2.39 10.87 -20.27
C TYR A 14 -2.87 9.43 -20.53
N GLY A 15 -4.19 9.22 -20.66
CA GLY A 15 -4.76 7.87 -20.76
C GLY A 15 -4.67 7.10 -19.43
N ARG A 16 -4.26 5.83 -19.49
CA ARG A 16 -4.03 4.93 -18.34
C ARG A 16 -2.88 3.97 -18.65
N ALA A 17 -2.20 3.44 -17.62
CA ALA A 17 -1.24 2.37 -17.79
C ALA A 17 -1.93 1.01 -17.99
N GLU A 18 -1.28 0.09 -18.70
CA GLU A 18 -1.73 -1.29 -18.87
C GLU A 18 -0.85 -2.27 -18.07
N SER A 19 -1.32 -3.50 -17.85
CA SER A 19 -0.61 -4.48 -17.02
C SER A 19 0.62 -5.04 -17.75
N PRO A 20 1.80 -5.06 -17.12
CA PRO A 20 2.98 -5.72 -17.68
C PRO A 20 2.93 -7.25 -17.58
N TYR A 21 1.99 -7.80 -16.79
CA TYR A 21 1.83 -9.24 -16.59
C TYR A 21 0.82 -9.87 -17.55
N ASN A 22 -0.32 -9.21 -17.77
CA ASN A 22 -1.37 -9.75 -18.63
C ASN A 22 -2.31 -8.64 -19.15
N MET A 23 -2.25 -8.37 -20.46
CA MET A 23 -3.04 -7.33 -21.13
C MET A 23 -4.57 -7.55 -21.08
N LYS A 24 -5.04 -8.73 -20.69
CA LYS A 24 -6.48 -9.01 -20.50
C LYS A 24 -7.02 -8.50 -19.16
N TYR A 25 -6.15 -8.18 -18.20
CA TYR A 25 -6.52 -7.73 -16.86
C TYR A 25 -5.95 -6.34 -16.56
N LEU A 26 -6.63 -5.60 -15.69
CA LEU A 26 -6.22 -4.26 -15.29
C LEU A 26 -4.99 -4.32 -14.37
N THR A 27 -4.10 -3.34 -14.49
CA THR A 27 -2.93 -3.18 -13.62
C THR A 27 -3.27 -2.66 -12.21
N ALA A 28 -4.53 -2.32 -11.95
CA ALA A 28 -5.03 -1.92 -10.63
C ALA A 28 -6.56 -2.09 -10.56
N ALA A 29 -7.15 -1.98 -9.37
CA ALA A 29 -8.60 -1.95 -9.22
C ALA A 29 -9.21 -0.74 -9.94
N PHE A 30 -10.33 -0.96 -10.61
CA PHE A 30 -10.94 0.03 -11.50
C PHE A 30 -11.36 1.31 -10.76
N SER A 31 -11.94 1.17 -9.56
CA SER A 31 -12.52 2.30 -8.81
C SER A 31 -11.55 2.97 -7.84
N SER A 32 -10.48 2.31 -7.41
CA SER A 32 -9.45 2.91 -6.54
C SER A 32 -8.10 2.24 -6.76
N GLY A 33 -7.30 2.86 -7.62
CA GLY A 33 -6.06 2.32 -8.15
C GLY A 33 -5.25 3.38 -8.90
N SER A 34 -5.28 4.62 -8.40
CA SER A 34 -4.81 5.77 -9.16
C SER A 34 -3.29 5.80 -9.38
N SER A 35 -2.50 5.10 -8.56
CA SER A 35 -1.06 4.90 -8.76
C SER A 35 -0.72 3.81 -9.80
N ASN A 36 -1.64 3.52 -10.74
CA ASN A 36 -1.47 2.49 -11.77
C ASN A 36 -0.17 2.61 -12.58
N GLY A 37 0.21 3.82 -13.00
CA GLY A 37 1.44 4.05 -13.75
C GLY A 37 2.70 3.77 -12.93
N ALA A 38 2.72 4.18 -11.65
CA ALA A 38 3.86 3.96 -10.77
C ALA A 38 4.09 2.48 -10.47
N ALA A 39 3.03 1.70 -10.28
CA ALA A 39 3.14 0.26 -10.07
C ALA A 39 3.58 -0.47 -11.34
N THR A 40 2.95 -0.20 -12.49
CA THR A 40 3.36 -0.79 -13.78
C THR A 40 4.83 -0.50 -14.08
N SER A 41 5.27 0.76 -13.95
CA SER A 41 6.66 1.14 -14.26
C SER A 41 7.67 0.52 -13.31
N THR A 42 7.33 0.39 -12.03
CA THR A 42 8.21 -0.24 -11.02
C THR A 42 8.34 -1.74 -11.26
N ALA A 43 7.24 -2.44 -11.54
CA ALA A 43 7.25 -3.87 -11.85
C ALA A 43 7.99 -4.18 -13.15
N ALA A 44 7.81 -3.34 -14.17
CA ALA A 44 8.53 -3.42 -15.45
C ALA A 44 10.00 -2.93 -15.37
N SER A 45 10.49 -2.59 -14.17
CA SER A 45 11.87 -2.13 -13.94
C SER A 45 12.29 -0.90 -14.73
N PHE A 46 11.35 0.01 -15.02
CA PHE A 46 11.66 1.31 -15.62
C PHE A 46 12.39 2.25 -14.65
N ALA A 47 12.31 1.96 -13.35
CA ALA A 47 13.07 2.62 -12.29
C ALA A 47 13.40 1.63 -11.15
N ALA A 48 14.34 2.01 -10.29
CA ALA A 48 14.73 1.20 -9.12
C ALA A 48 13.54 0.99 -8.15
N PHE A 49 12.77 2.07 -7.90
CA PHE A 49 11.55 2.10 -7.10
C PHE A 49 10.57 3.12 -7.66
N GLY A 50 9.33 3.10 -7.17
CA GLY A 50 8.30 4.09 -7.49
C GLY A 50 7.77 4.79 -6.24
N LEU A 51 7.16 5.96 -6.44
CA LEU A 51 6.38 6.67 -5.42
C LEU A 51 4.94 6.83 -5.91
N GLY A 52 4.00 6.76 -4.99
CA GLY A 52 2.58 6.99 -5.24
C GLY A 52 1.89 7.61 -4.05
N SER A 53 0.57 7.63 -4.10
CA SER A 53 -0.25 8.02 -2.97
C SER A 53 -1.47 7.13 -2.81
N GLU A 54 -1.99 7.08 -1.59
CA GLU A 54 -3.22 6.37 -1.27
C GLU A 54 -4.23 7.28 -0.59
N THR A 55 -5.50 7.11 -0.97
CA THR A 55 -6.66 7.71 -0.30
C THR A 55 -7.61 6.64 0.19
N VAL A 56 -7.84 5.59 -0.61
CA VAL A 56 -8.68 4.43 -0.25
C VAL A 56 -7.88 3.13 -0.43
N SER A 57 -7.49 2.81 -1.68
CA SER A 57 -6.62 1.66 -1.98
C SER A 57 -5.65 1.94 -3.15
N SER A 58 -5.43 3.21 -3.48
CA SER A 58 -4.70 3.64 -4.66
C SER A 58 -3.20 3.30 -4.69
N GLY A 59 -2.62 2.81 -3.59
CA GLY A 59 -1.28 2.23 -3.55
C GLY A 59 -1.30 0.70 -3.45
N ARG A 60 -2.04 0.16 -2.48
CA ARG A 60 -2.09 -1.29 -2.24
C ARG A 60 -2.72 -2.06 -3.40
N SER A 61 -3.73 -1.50 -4.07
CA SER A 61 -4.36 -2.19 -5.20
C SER A 61 -3.43 -2.29 -6.42
N PRO A 62 -2.80 -1.21 -6.92
CA PRO A 62 -1.79 -1.34 -7.96
C PRO A 62 -0.61 -2.23 -7.56
N ALA A 63 -0.15 -2.16 -6.30
CA ALA A 63 0.94 -3.01 -5.83
C ALA A 63 0.61 -4.51 -5.91
N SER A 64 -0.60 -4.89 -5.46
CA SER A 64 -1.10 -6.27 -5.53
C SER A 64 -1.11 -6.81 -6.96
N ASN A 65 -1.67 -6.04 -7.90
CA ASN A 65 -1.77 -6.44 -9.31
C ASN A 65 -0.42 -6.47 -10.05
N ASN A 66 0.63 -5.90 -9.46
CA ASN A 66 1.97 -5.80 -10.04
C ASN A 66 3.04 -6.56 -9.24
N GLY A 67 2.66 -7.36 -8.23
CA GLY A 67 3.61 -8.15 -7.44
C GLY A 67 4.64 -7.30 -6.67
N LEU A 68 4.24 -6.12 -6.19
CA LEU A 68 5.13 -5.18 -5.51
C LEU A 68 4.90 -5.14 -4.00
N VAL A 69 5.95 -4.74 -3.27
CA VAL A 69 5.88 -4.33 -1.87
C VAL A 69 5.40 -2.88 -1.83
N CYS A 70 4.44 -2.60 -0.95
CA CYS A 70 3.83 -1.28 -0.76
C CYS A 70 3.67 -1.01 0.74
N TYR A 71 4.10 0.16 1.19
CA TYR A 71 3.98 0.57 2.58
C TYR A 71 3.08 1.81 2.69
N THR A 72 1.92 1.65 3.31
CA THR A 72 1.00 2.76 3.63
C THR A 72 1.19 3.17 5.10
N PRO A 73 1.82 4.33 5.37
CA PRO A 73 2.21 4.70 6.72
C PRO A 73 1.02 5.02 7.64
N SER A 74 1.29 4.99 8.95
CA SER A 74 0.43 5.66 9.94
C SER A 74 0.39 7.18 9.72
N ARG A 75 -0.65 7.83 10.23
CA ARG A 75 -0.88 9.29 10.06
C ARG A 75 0.35 10.09 10.50
N GLY A 76 0.83 10.98 9.63
CA GLY A 76 1.92 11.92 9.93
C GLY A 76 3.34 11.32 9.89
N VAL A 77 3.51 10.02 9.63
CA VAL A 77 4.85 9.39 9.54
C VAL A 77 5.62 9.89 8.31
N ILE A 78 4.97 9.96 7.16
CA ILE A 78 5.50 10.63 5.97
C ILE A 78 4.70 11.90 5.75
N SER A 79 5.38 13.03 5.62
CA SER A 79 4.74 14.30 5.29
C SER A 79 4.00 14.20 3.95
N SER A 80 2.74 14.65 3.93
CA SER A 80 1.93 14.77 2.71
C SER A 80 2.02 16.16 2.08
N ARG A 81 2.90 17.05 2.59
CA ARG A 81 3.10 18.39 2.03
C ARG A 81 3.56 18.29 0.57
N GLY A 82 2.86 18.98 -0.33
CA GLY A 82 3.13 18.97 -1.76
C GLY A 82 2.45 17.81 -2.52
N LEU A 83 1.76 16.90 -1.82
CA LEU A 83 0.88 15.93 -2.45
C LEU A 83 -0.38 16.62 -2.97
N TRP A 84 -0.81 16.30 -4.19
CA TRP A 84 -2.12 16.71 -4.68
C TRP A 84 -3.23 16.07 -3.84
N PRO A 85 -4.04 16.85 -3.09
CA PRO A 85 -4.99 16.30 -2.14
C PRO A 85 -6.23 15.73 -2.85
N LEU A 86 -6.83 14.71 -2.23
CA LEU A 86 -8.16 14.20 -2.59
C LEU A 86 -9.08 14.23 -1.36
N TYR A 87 -8.81 13.38 -0.37
CA TYR A 87 -9.43 13.44 0.96
C TYR A 87 -8.31 13.64 1.98
N VAL A 88 -8.11 14.88 2.41
CA VAL A 88 -6.96 15.29 3.25
C VAL A 88 -6.85 14.50 4.56
N THR A 89 -7.96 13.94 5.05
CA THR A 89 -7.98 13.08 6.24
C THR A 89 -7.49 11.64 6.00
N CYS A 90 -7.37 11.22 4.73
CA CYS A 90 -6.99 9.86 4.33
C CYS A 90 -5.72 9.81 3.48
N ASN A 91 -5.24 10.94 2.96
CA ASN A 91 -4.11 10.96 2.04
C ASN A 91 -2.79 10.57 2.71
N VAL A 92 -2.08 9.63 2.10
CA VAL A 92 -0.70 9.25 2.48
C VAL A 92 0.17 9.10 1.24
N VAL A 93 1.45 9.45 1.38
CA VAL A 93 2.51 9.10 0.42
C VAL A 93 2.94 7.67 0.67
N LEU A 94 3.26 6.93 -0.39
CA LEU A 94 3.74 5.55 -0.28
C LEU A 94 4.83 5.23 -1.30
N PRO A 95 5.87 4.50 -0.89
CA PRO A 95 6.79 3.84 -1.81
C PRO A 95 6.24 2.53 -2.39
N LEU A 96 6.72 2.19 -3.58
CA LEU A 96 6.49 0.93 -4.28
C LEU A 96 7.85 0.33 -4.66
N THR A 97 8.11 -0.91 -4.26
CA THR A 97 9.39 -1.57 -4.53
C THR A 97 9.19 -3.04 -4.91
N ARG A 98 10.18 -3.65 -5.56
CA ARG A 98 10.14 -5.09 -5.92
C ARG A 98 10.52 -5.99 -4.75
N THR A 99 11.22 -5.47 -3.74
CA THR A 99 11.63 -6.23 -2.55
C THR A 99 11.42 -5.43 -1.27
N VAL A 100 11.30 -6.13 -0.13
CA VAL A 100 11.26 -5.51 1.20
C VAL A 100 12.59 -4.80 1.51
N LYS A 101 13.71 -5.28 0.99
CA LYS A 101 15.02 -4.66 1.20
C LYS A 101 15.08 -3.26 0.58
N ASP A 102 14.63 -3.16 -0.68
CA ASP A 102 14.54 -1.87 -1.36
C ASP A 102 13.53 -0.95 -0.66
N MET A 103 12.45 -1.52 -0.11
CA MET A 103 11.46 -0.75 0.66
C MET A 103 12.12 -0.05 1.84
N LEU A 104 12.87 -0.78 2.66
CA LEU A 104 13.53 -0.24 3.84
C LEU A 104 14.58 0.83 3.47
N ALA A 105 15.35 0.60 2.41
CA ALA A 105 16.32 1.59 1.91
C ALA A 105 15.65 2.90 1.46
N VAL A 106 14.47 2.83 0.82
CA VAL A 106 13.70 4.03 0.46
C VAL A 106 13.16 4.72 1.72
N LEU A 107 12.65 3.95 2.68
CA LEU A 107 12.09 4.49 3.93
C LEU A 107 13.11 5.25 4.78
N GLU A 108 14.36 4.78 4.84
CA GLU A 108 15.46 5.50 5.52
C GLU A 108 15.64 6.94 5.00
N VAL A 109 15.41 7.14 3.71
CA VAL A 109 15.56 8.46 3.06
C VAL A 109 14.31 9.32 3.23
N ILE A 110 13.10 8.74 3.20
CA ILE A 110 11.86 9.53 3.17
C ILE A 110 11.18 9.70 4.54
N PHE A 111 11.58 8.95 5.56
CA PHE A 111 11.14 9.12 6.96
C PHE A 111 11.85 10.29 7.66
N GLN A 112 11.86 11.45 7.02
CA GLN A 112 12.51 12.64 7.56
C GLN A 112 11.48 13.58 8.20
N PRO A 113 11.78 14.17 9.37
CA PRO A 113 10.97 15.24 9.93
C PRO A 113 10.81 16.39 8.94
N ASN A 114 9.58 16.88 8.79
CA ASN A 114 9.29 18.10 8.01
C ASN A 114 8.75 19.15 8.98
N PRO A 115 9.51 20.24 9.28
CA PRO A 115 9.05 21.26 10.23
C PRO A 115 7.84 22.04 9.71
N GLU A 116 7.63 22.07 8.38
CA GLU A 116 6.49 22.72 7.77
C GLU A 116 5.26 21.80 7.75
N THR A 117 4.16 22.28 8.35
CA THR A 117 2.91 21.51 8.52
C THR A 117 1.82 21.97 7.57
N ILE A 118 1.91 23.16 6.99
CA ILE A 118 0.88 23.69 6.08
C ILE A 118 0.70 22.74 4.88
N GLY A 119 -0.57 22.40 4.61
CA GLY A 119 -0.96 21.46 3.57
C GLY A 119 -0.96 19.98 4.00
N ASP A 120 -0.59 19.68 5.25
CA ASP A 120 -0.65 18.34 5.84
C ASP A 120 -1.62 18.33 7.01
N PHE A 121 -2.88 17.97 6.73
CA PHE A 121 -3.99 18.08 7.69
C PHE A 121 -3.69 17.49 9.07
N TRP A 122 -3.08 16.30 9.12
CA TRP A 122 -2.85 15.59 10.38
C TRP A 122 -1.73 16.21 11.22
N ARG A 123 -0.70 16.77 10.58
CA ARG A 123 0.39 17.44 11.29
C ARG A 123 0.06 18.90 11.64
N ASP A 124 -0.87 19.53 10.92
CA ASP A 124 -1.26 20.93 11.14
C ASP A 124 -2.37 21.10 12.20
N GLN A 125 -3.24 20.11 12.33
CA GLN A 125 -4.32 20.14 13.32
C GLN A 125 -3.80 20.15 14.78
N ARG A 126 -4.59 20.72 15.70
CA ARG A 126 -4.19 20.96 17.11
C ARG A 126 -4.97 20.15 18.16
N VAL A 127 -5.82 19.21 17.72
CA VAL A 127 -6.78 18.50 18.59
C VAL A 127 -6.27 17.12 18.99
N VAL A 128 -5.72 16.38 18.03
CA VAL A 128 -5.20 15.01 18.23
C VAL A 128 -3.69 15.07 18.34
N THR A 129 -3.13 14.55 19.43
CA THR A 129 -1.67 14.42 19.55
C THR A 129 -1.18 13.25 18.70
N LEU A 130 -0.28 13.50 17.75
CA LEU A 130 0.36 12.45 16.96
C LEU A 130 1.66 11.97 17.62
N PRO A 131 2.02 10.68 17.49
CA PRO A 131 3.34 10.20 17.89
C PRO A 131 4.43 10.92 17.11
N LYS A 132 5.56 11.22 17.78
CA LYS A 132 6.74 11.76 17.09
C LYS A 132 7.32 10.71 16.13
N THR A 133 7.70 11.15 14.94
CA THR A 133 8.31 10.31 13.91
C THR A 133 9.76 9.91 14.22
N SER A 134 10.40 10.56 15.19
CA SER A 134 11.79 10.31 15.61
C SER A 134 12.07 8.88 16.10
N ASN A 135 11.03 8.07 16.35
CA ASN A 135 11.17 6.67 16.75
C ASN A 135 11.52 5.72 15.58
N ILE A 136 11.59 6.22 14.35
CA ILE A 136 11.89 5.44 13.14
C ILE A 136 13.23 5.86 12.52
N GLU A 137 14.03 6.66 13.22
CA GLU A 137 15.36 7.06 12.78
C GLU A 137 16.35 5.88 12.89
N GLY A 138 17.31 5.84 11.96
CA GLY A 138 18.42 4.88 11.93
C GLY A 138 18.30 3.82 10.83
N ASP A 139 19.23 2.87 10.88
CA ASP A 139 19.31 1.73 9.96
C ASP A 139 18.07 0.85 10.09
N LEU A 140 17.22 0.85 9.08
CA LEU A 140 16.00 0.05 9.03
C LEU A 140 16.27 -1.39 8.60
N THR A 141 17.46 -1.71 8.08
CA THR A 141 17.83 -3.10 7.79
C THR A 141 17.84 -3.97 9.05
N ARG A 142 17.96 -3.37 10.24
CA ARG A 142 17.78 -4.05 11.53
C ARG A 142 16.40 -4.72 11.71
N LEU A 143 15.41 -4.32 10.90
CA LEU A 143 14.07 -4.94 10.90
C LEU A 143 14.06 -6.30 10.19
N PHE A 144 15.14 -6.69 9.49
CA PHE A 144 15.26 -8.03 8.93
C PHE A 144 15.52 -9.07 10.01
N ASP A 145 14.50 -9.87 10.29
CA ASP A 145 14.62 -11.04 11.15
C ASP A 145 13.78 -12.20 10.58
N ALA A 146 14.47 -13.25 10.14
CA ALA A 146 13.87 -14.46 9.59
C ALA A 146 13.07 -15.29 10.62
N HIS A 147 13.19 -14.97 11.91
CA HIS A 147 12.48 -15.64 13.00
C HIS A 147 11.43 -14.74 13.66
N SER A 148 11.21 -13.53 13.12
CA SER A 148 10.31 -12.51 13.67
C SER A 148 8.87 -12.97 13.84
N LEU A 149 8.45 -14.03 13.13
CA LEU A 149 7.11 -14.60 13.17
C LEU A 149 6.88 -15.60 14.32
N ARG A 150 7.94 -16.12 14.97
CA ARG A 150 7.79 -17.12 16.04
C ARG A 150 6.97 -16.56 17.20
N GLY A 151 5.88 -17.25 17.54
CA GLY A 151 4.95 -16.88 18.61
C GLY A 151 4.08 -15.65 18.30
N LYS A 152 4.12 -15.09 17.08
CA LYS A 152 3.24 -13.99 16.69
C LYS A 152 1.85 -14.52 16.38
N ARG A 153 0.83 -13.79 16.84
CA ARG A 153 -0.58 -14.11 16.58
C ARG A 153 -1.09 -13.27 15.41
N LEU A 154 -1.50 -13.90 14.32
CA LEU A 154 -1.96 -13.23 13.10
C LEU A 154 -3.46 -13.48 12.90
N ALA A 155 -4.26 -12.42 13.01
CA ALA A 155 -5.69 -12.49 12.77
C ALA A 155 -6.01 -12.29 11.28
N VAL A 156 -6.77 -13.22 10.71
CA VAL A 156 -7.20 -13.17 9.30
C VAL A 156 -8.72 -13.00 9.25
N PRO A 157 -9.25 -11.85 8.78
CA PRO A 157 -10.68 -11.67 8.65
C PRO A 157 -11.28 -12.61 7.60
N LYS A 158 -12.22 -13.46 8.02
CA LYS A 158 -12.88 -14.46 7.16
C LYS A 158 -13.50 -13.86 5.90
N MET A 159 -13.95 -12.61 5.97
CA MET A 159 -14.50 -11.89 4.81
C MET A 159 -13.54 -11.78 3.63
N TYR A 160 -12.23 -11.93 3.84
CA TYR A 160 -11.20 -11.87 2.80
C TYR A 160 -10.69 -13.24 2.32
N THR A 161 -11.18 -14.34 2.88
CA THR A 161 -10.72 -15.71 2.56
C THR A 161 -11.89 -16.65 2.25
N GLU A 162 -12.90 -16.66 3.12
CA GLU A 162 -14.06 -17.54 3.11
C GLU A 162 -15.34 -16.82 2.64
N GLY A 163 -15.33 -15.48 2.63
CA GLY A 163 -16.53 -14.66 2.50
C GLY A 163 -17.31 -14.55 3.82
N MET A 164 -18.41 -13.78 3.83
CA MET A 164 -19.30 -13.68 5.00
C MET A 164 -20.78 -13.82 4.62
N PRO A 165 -21.31 -15.06 4.54
CA PRO A 165 -22.73 -15.28 4.34
C PRO A 165 -23.54 -14.70 5.52
N GLY A 166 -24.69 -14.09 5.24
CA GLY A 166 -25.64 -13.63 6.27
C GLY A 166 -25.35 -12.27 6.91
N THR A 167 -24.43 -11.48 6.36
CA THR A 167 -24.16 -10.12 6.83
C THR A 167 -24.93 -9.08 6.00
N SER A 168 -25.43 -8.01 6.63
CA SER A 168 -26.21 -6.93 5.97
C SER A 168 -25.36 -6.01 5.09
N ILE A 169 -24.09 -6.34 4.86
CA ILE A 169 -23.21 -5.58 3.97
C ILE A 169 -23.72 -5.72 2.54
N SER A 170 -23.92 -4.59 1.88
CA SER A 170 -24.53 -4.49 0.54
C SER A 170 -23.77 -5.24 -0.57
N LYS A 171 -22.52 -5.68 -0.31
CA LYS A 171 -21.73 -6.50 -1.23
C LYS A 171 -20.73 -7.38 -0.49
N VAL A 172 -20.88 -8.70 -0.61
CA VAL A 172 -19.90 -9.67 -0.07
C VAL A 172 -18.59 -9.54 -0.87
N PRO A 173 -17.41 -9.46 -0.20
CA PRO A 173 -16.14 -9.47 -0.91
C PRO A 173 -15.99 -10.72 -1.77
N PHE A 174 -15.56 -10.54 -3.02
CA PHE A 174 -15.27 -11.63 -3.93
C PHE A 174 -13.78 -12.00 -3.85
N VAL A 175 -13.50 -13.30 -3.71
CA VAL A 175 -12.14 -13.85 -3.74
C VAL A 175 -12.14 -15.01 -4.73
N SER A 176 -11.28 -14.93 -5.75
CA SER A 176 -11.20 -15.98 -6.76
C SER A 176 -10.56 -17.26 -6.20
N GLU A 177 -10.87 -18.41 -6.78
CA GLU A 177 -10.25 -19.68 -6.39
C GLU A 177 -8.72 -19.67 -6.53
N GLY A 178 -8.18 -18.95 -7.52
CA GLY A 178 -6.74 -18.77 -7.67
C GLY A 178 -6.11 -18.04 -6.47
N VAL A 179 -6.75 -16.97 -6.00
CA VAL A 179 -6.28 -16.23 -4.82
C VAL A 179 -6.41 -17.07 -3.56
N LYS A 180 -7.51 -17.82 -3.40
CA LYS A 180 -7.68 -18.74 -2.25
C LYS A 180 -6.57 -19.78 -2.17
N LYS A 181 -6.16 -20.36 -3.30
CA LYS A 181 -5.04 -21.33 -3.34
C LYS A 181 -3.72 -20.71 -2.87
N VAL A 182 -3.40 -19.50 -3.34
CA VAL A 182 -2.19 -18.79 -2.89
C VAL A 182 -2.28 -18.42 -1.41
N TRP A 183 -3.47 -18.05 -0.92
CA TRP A 183 -3.70 -17.81 0.50
C TRP A 183 -3.43 -19.05 1.36
N VAL A 184 -3.92 -20.23 0.96
CA VAL A 184 -3.65 -21.49 1.69
C VAL A 184 -2.15 -21.76 1.79
N GLN A 185 -1.39 -21.52 0.72
CA GLN A 185 0.07 -21.62 0.77
C GLN A 185 0.67 -20.62 1.76
N ALA A 186 0.29 -19.34 1.68
CA ALA A 186 0.78 -18.30 2.58
C ALA A 186 0.48 -18.62 4.06
N GLN A 187 -0.69 -19.17 4.36
CA GLN A 187 -1.05 -19.62 5.70
C GLN A 187 -0.14 -20.75 6.19
N SER A 188 0.16 -21.72 5.32
CA SER A 188 1.11 -22.80 5.61
C SER A 188 2.50 -22.25 5.91
N ASP A 189 2.98 -21.30 5.11
CA ASP A 189 4.30 -20.69 5.27
C ASP A 189 4.42 -19.90 6.59
N LEU A 190 3.37 -19.14 6.94
CA LEU A 190 3.29 -18.39 8.20
C LEU A 190 3.30 -19.33 9.41
N THR A 191 2.48 -20.38 9.39
CA THR A 191 2.41 -21.38 10.48
C THR A 191 3.73 -22.13 10.63
N SER A 192 4.34 -22.52 9.52
CA SER A 192 5.65 -23.21 9.50
C SER A 192 6.77 -22.32 10.03
N SER A 193 6.60 -21.00 9.96
CA SER A 193 7.52 -20.01 10.55
C SER A 193 7.28 -19.77 12.05
N GLY A 194 6.30 -20.46 12.65
CA GLY A 194 5.98 -20.39 14.08
C GLY A 194 4.95 -19.34 14.46
N ALA A 195 4.24 -18.74 13.50
CA ALA A 195 3.09 -17.89 13.78
C ALA A 195 1.85 -18.72 14.18
N ILE A 196 0.92 -18.10 14.91
CA ILE A 196 -0.36 -18.65 15.38
C ILE A 196 -1.51 -17.89 14.73
#